data_AF-A0A2A4TBW1-F1
#
_entry.id   AF-A0A2A4TBW1-F1
#
_cell.length_a   1.000
_cell.length_b   1.000
_cell.length_c   1.000
_cell.angle_alpha   90.00
_cell.angle_beta   90.00
_cell.angle_gamma   90.00
#
_symmetry.space_group_name_H-M   'P 1'
#
loop_
_entity.id
_entity.type
_entity.pdbx_description
1 polymer ?
#
loop_
_entity_poly.entity_id
_entity_poly.type
_entity_poly.pdbx_seq_one_letter_code
_entity_poly.pdbx_strand_id
1 'polypeptide(L)'
;VENGYIYTFKIDGTFTSNRFSECSIGKFELNNSNLTLRFDCNGFTTGIESPEGTFIENFNKKNNEIILKPTYLNCIEGCGNKFQKIKN
;
A
#
# COMPACT_ATOMS: atom_id res chain seq x y z
N VAL A 1 -14.71 6.84 -9.29
CA VAL A 1 -14.46 5.44 -8.91
C VAL A 1 -14.88 5.30 -7.47
N GLU A 2 -15.88 4.46 -7.18
CA GLU A 2 -16.15 4.03 -5.80
C GLU A 2 -14.93 3.24 -5.33
N ASN A 3 -14.16 3.81 -4.37
CA ASN A 3 -12.99 3.22 -3.70
C ASN A 3 -11.99 2.50 -4.64
N GLY A 4 -10.99 3.23 -5.17
CA GLY A 4 -10.00 2.70 -6.11
C GLY A 4 -9.36 1.37 -5.68
N TYR A 5 -8.96 1.24 -4.42
CA TYR A 5 -8.64 -0.04 -3.78
C TYR A 5 -8.68 0.11 -2.24
N ILE A 6 -8.72 -1.02 -1.55
CA ILE A 6 -8.89 -1.15 -0.11
C ILE A 6 -7.70 -1.93 0.43
N TYR A 7 -7.21 -1.54 1.61
CA TYR A 7 -6.34 -2.35 2.43
C TYR A 7 -7.06 -2.71 3.74
N THR A 8 -6.91 -3.96 4.18
CA THR A 8 -7.33 -4.41 5.50
C THR A 8 -6.13 -4.95 6.24
N PHE A 9 -5.69 -4.21 7.27
CA PHE A 9 -4.54 -4.57 8.10
C PHE A 9 -5.00 -5.36 9.32
N LYS A 10 -4.30 -6.45 9.62
CA LYS A 10 -4.55 -7.31 10.79
C LYS A 10 -3.44 -7.14 11.82
N ILE A 11 -3.75 -7.44 13.08
CA ILE A 11 -2.81 -7.28 14.20
C ILE A 11 -1.64 -8.29 14.16
N ASP A 12 -1.78 -9.37 13.39
CA ASP A 12 -0.75 -10.38 13.16
C ASP A 12 0.34 -9.95 12.15
N GLY A 13 0.27 -8.71 11.64
CA GLY A 13 1.22 -8.19 10.65
C GLY A 13 0.89 -8.55 9.20
N THR A 14 -0.27 -9.18 8.94
CA THR A 14 -0.74 -9.45 7.58
C THR A 14 -1.71 -8.39 7.08
N PHE A 15 -1.84 -8.26 5.76
CA PHE A 15 -2.87 -7.44 5.14
C PHE A 15 -3.54 -8.15 3.96
N THR A 16 -4.74 -7.70 3.63
CA THR A 16 -5.41 -8.03 2.36
C THR A 16 -5.65 -6.77 1.53
N SER A 17 -5.66 -6.90 0.21
CA SER A 17 -5.98 -5.81 -0.71
C SER A 17 -6.66 -6.28 -2.00
N ASN A 18 -7.42 -5.39 -2.63
CA ASN A 18 -7.89 -5.56 -4.01
C ASN A 18 -7.13 -4.67 -5.01
N ARG A 19 -5.97 -4.11 -4.62
CA ARG A 19 -5.13 -3.28 -5.51
C ARG A 19 -4.67 -4.04 -6.75
N PHE A 20 -4.33 -5.31 -6.59
CA PHE A 20 -3.87 -6.20 -7.66
C PHE A 20 -4.77 -7.44 -7.69
N SER A 21 -5.24 -7.81 -8.87
CA SER A 21 -6.12 -8.98 -9.05
C SER A 21 -5.38 -10.30 -8.84
N GLU A 22 -4.09 -10.31 -9.14
CA GLU A 22 -3.18 -11.45 -9.13
C GLU A 22 -2.57 -11.69 -7.73
N CYS A 23 -2.60 -10.70 -6.85
CA CYS A 23 -2.18 -10.87 -5.47
C CYS A 23 -2.93 -9.97 -4.49
N SER A 24 -3.66 -10.61 -3.58
CA SER A 24 -4.55 -9.95 -2.62
C SER A 24 -4.09 -10.07 -1.16
N ILE A 25 -2.95 -10.72 -0.90
CA ILE A 25 -2.45 -10.99 0.45
C ILE A 25 -0.98 -10.58 0.59
N GLY A 26 -0.60 -10.23 1.80
CA GLY A 26 0.79 -9.92 2.10
C GLY A 26 1.06 -9.65 3.57
N LYS A 27 2.28 -9.21 3.85
CA LYS A 27 2.74 -8.74 5.16
C LYS A 27 3.05 -7.26 5.07
N PHE A 28 2.80 -6.55 6.17
CA PHE A 28 3.12 -5.14 6.25
C PHE A 28 4.05 -4.87 7.42
N GLU A 29 4.88 -3.84 7.26
CA GLU A 29 5.69 -3.28 8.32
C GLU A 29 5.45 -1.78 8.36
N LEU A 30 5.22 -1.25 9.56
CA LEU A 30 5.07 0.18 9.79
C LEU A 30 6.28 0.66 10.59
N ASN A 31 6.99 1.64 10.04
CA ASN A 31 8.00 2.40 10.77
C ASN A 31 7.58 3.89 10.83
N ASN A 32 8.37 4.75 11.47
CA ASN A 32 7.95 6.12 11.83
C ASN A 32 7.33 6.94 10.68
N SER A 33 7.76 6.72 9.44
CA SER A 33 7.25 7.45 8.26
C SER A 33 6.95 6.59 7.04
N ASN A 34 7.29 5.30 7.06
CA ASN A 34 7.05 4.40 5.92
C ASN A 34 6.14 3.23 6.29
N LEU A 35 5.33 2.86 5.32
CA LEU A 35 4.57 1.62 5.26
C LEU A 35 5.22 0.75 4.18
N THR A 36 5.77 -0.38 4.58
CA THR A 36 6.25 -1.41 3.66
C THR A 36 5.14 -2.43 3.46
N LEU A 37 4.75 -2.68 2.22
CA LEU A 37 3.77 -3.69 1.82
C LEU A 37 4.50 -4.76 1.01
N ARG A 38 4.59 -5.97 1.54
CA ARG A 38 5.17 -7.12 0.85
C ARG A 38 4.06 -8.09 0.48
N PHE A 39 3.71 -8.11 -0.80
CA PHE A 39 2.75 -9.08 -1.34
C PHE A 39 3.38 -10.48 -1.35
N ASP A 40 2.63 -11.48 -0.90
CA ASP A 40 3.15 -12.82 -0.59
C ASP A 40 2.60 -13.90 -1.55
N CYS A 41 2.32 -13.51 -2.80
CA CYS A 41 1.89 -14.44 -3.85
C CYS A 41 3.08 -14.84 -4.70
N ASN A 42 3.15 -16.13 -5.04
CA ASN A 42 4.30 -16.69 -5.76
C ASN A 42 4.48 -16.04 -7.14
N GLY A 43 5.69 -15.52 -7.39
CA GLY A 43 6.07 -14.88 -8.66
C GLY A 43 5.41 -13.52 -8.93
N PHE A 44 4.75 -12.92 -7.93
CA PHE A 44 4.10 -11.63 -8.10
C PHE A 44 5.12 -10.49 -8.23
N THR A 45 5.06 -9.77 -9.34
CA THR A 45 5.81 -8.54 -9.58
C THR A 45 5.05 -7.64 -10.55
N THR A 46 5.15 -6.32 -10.36
CA THR A 46 4.67 -5.32 -11.34
C THR A 46 5.81 -4.71 -12.16
N GLY A 47 7.07 -5.07 -11.85
CA GLY A 47 8.28 -4.60 -12.54
C GLY A 47 8.69 -3.16 -12.22
N ILE A 48 7.92 -2.43 -11.42
CA ILE A 48 8.21 -1.03 -11.02
C ILE A 48 8.76 -0.95 -9.60
N GLU A 49 8.61 -2.02 -8.82
CA GLU A 49 9.04 -2.12 -7.45
C GLU A 49 10.44 -2.73 -7.34
N SER A 50 11.09 -2.50 -6.19
CA SER A 50 12.37 -3.12 -5.86
C SER A 50 12.50 -3.24 -4.34
N PRO A 51 12.58 -4.45 -3.77
CA PRO A 51 12.55 -5.76 -4.44
C PRO A 51 11.15 -6.15 -4.99
N GLU A 52 11.09 -7.18 -5.85
CA GLU A 52 9.84 -7.68 -6.45
C GLU A 52 8.75 -7.96 -5.38
N GLY A 53 7.51 -7.59 -5.70
CA GLY A 53 6.36 -7.70 -4.79
C GLY A 53 6.40 -6.79 -3.55
N THR A 54 7.37 -5.88 -3.43
CA THR A 54 7.54 -5.01 -2.26
C THR A 54 7.34 -3.54 -2.60
N PHE A 55 6.29 -2.94 -2.04
CA PHE A 55 5.93 -1.54 -2.23
C PHE A 55 6.19 -0.76 -0.95
N ILE A 56 7.08 0.22 -1.03
CA ILE A 56 7.38 1.12 0.10
C ILE A 56 6.67 2.44 -0.16
N GLU A 57 5.85 2.85 0.80
CA GLU A 57 5.05 4.06 0.76
C GLU A 57 5.47 4.96 1.92
N ASN A 58 5.77 6.23 1.66
CA ASN A 58 5.77 7.23 2.72
C ASN A 58 4.32 7.52 3.10
N PHE A 59 3.98 7.51 4.38
CA PHE A 59 2.63 7.88 4.81
C PHE A 59 2.63 9.23 5.51
N ASN A 60 1.57 10.01 5.28
CA ASN A 60 1.28 11.21 6.04
C ASN A 60 -0.18 11.15 6.50
N LYS A 61 -0.40 11.38 7.79
CA LYS A 61 -1.73 11.40 8.38
C LYS A 61 -2.24 12.83 8.46
N LYS A 62 -3.38 13.10 7.83
CA LYS A 62 -4.06 14.39 7.90
C LYS A 62 -5.52 14.14 8.31
N ASN A 63 -5.87 14.56 9.53
CA ASN A 63 -7.20 14.32 10.11
C ASN A 63 -7.55 12.81 10.16
N ASN A 64 -8.67 12.43 9.54
CA ASN A 64 -9.14 11.03 9.40
C ASN A 64 -8.68 10.37 8.09
N GLU A 65 -7.69 10.96 7.43
CA GLU A 65 -7.22 10.56 6.12
C GLU A 65 -5.73 10.21 6.18
N ILE A 66 -5.34 9.23 5.38
CA ILE A 66 -3.94 8.85 5.20
C ILE A 66 -3.60 9.09 3.74
N ILE A 67 -2.46 9.72 3.48
CA ILE A 67 -1.90 9.86 2.15
C ILE A 67 -0.70 8.93 2.07
N LEU A 68 -0.73 7.96 1.15
CA LEU A 68 0.41 7.10 0.84
C LEU A 68 1.09 7.64 -0.42
N LYS A 69 2.38 7.93 -0.32
CA LYS A 69 3.21 8.40 -1.42
C LYS A 69 4.24 7.32 -1.76
N PRO A 70 4.21 6.77 -2.98
CA PRO A 70 5.11 5.69 -3.36
C PRO A 70 6.56 6.20 -3.44
N THR A 71 7.51 5.43 -2.91
CA THR A 71 8.96 5.74 -3.02
C THR A 71 9.56 5.25 -4.33
N TYR A 72 8.85 4.37 -5.04
CA TYR A 72 9.30 3.68 -6.26
C TYR A 72 8.82 4.36 -7.54
N LEU A 73 8.06 5.47 -7.44
CA LEU A 73 7.66 6.28 -8.59
C LEU A 73 8.33 7.64 -8.55
N ASN A 74 8.99 8.02 -9.66
CA ASN A 74 9.50 9.36 -9.87
C ASN A 74 8.37 10.25 -10.41
N CYS A 75 7.68 10.95 -9.52
CA CYS A 75 6.53 11.78 -9.88
C CYS A 75 6.88 13.26 -9.82
N ILE A 76 6.73 13.97 -10.94
CA ILE A 76 6.94 15.42 -11.06
C ILE A 76 5.73 16.19 -10.49
N GLU A 77 4.51 15.69 -10.70
CA GLU A 77 3.28 16.11 -10.03
C GLU A 77 2.77 14.96 -9.13
N GLY A 78 2.29 15.28 -7.92
CA GLY A 78 2.19 14.34 -6.80
C GLY A 78 1.40 13.05 -7.06
N CYS A 79 2.03 11.89 -6.88
CA CYS A 79 1.42 10.55 -6.98
C CYS A 79 0.92 9.98 -5.64
N GLY A 80 0.52 10.87 -4.73
CA GLY A 80 -0.03 10.46 -3.44
C GLY A 80 -1.43 9.88 -3.60
N ASN A 81 -1.65 8.67 -3.10
CA ASN A 81 -2.97 8.06 -3.00
C ASN A 81 -3.60 8.43 -1.65
N LYS A 82 -4.83 8.92 -1.69
CA LYS A 82 -5.58 9.33 -0.50
C LYS A 82 -6.51 8.21 -0.03
N PHE A 83 -6.42 7.87 1.25
CA PHE A 83 -7.20 6.83 1.91
C PHE A 83 -8.04 7.42 3.03
N GLN A 84 -9.23 6.87 3.18
CA GLN A 84 -10.12 7.15 4.31
C GLN A 84 -10.44 5.84 5.00
N LYS A 85 -10.63 5.90 6.32
CA LYS A 85 -11.08 4.74 7.08
C LYS A 85 -12.51 4.40 6.66
N ILE A 86 -12.74 3.18 6.20
CA ILE A 86 -14.08 2.64 6.00
C ILE A 86 -14.64 2.36 7.39
N LYS A 87 -15.76 3.02 7.75
CA LYS A 87 -16.49 2.68 8.97
C LYS A 87 -17.12 1.30 8.77
N ASN A 88 -16.73 0.34 9.59
CA ASN A 88 -17.56 -0.82 9.88
C ASN A 88 -18.57 -0.46 10.96
#